data_AF-A0A0D2PQ60-F1
#
_entry.id   AF-A0A0D2PQ60-F1
#
_cell.length_a   1.000
_cell.length_b   1.000
_cell.length_c   1.000
_cell.angle_alpha   90.00
_cell.angle_beta   90.00
_cell.angle_gamma   90.00
#
_symmetry.space_group_name_H-M   'P 1'
#
loop_
_entity.id
_entity.type
_entity.pdbx_description
1 polymer ?
#
loop_
_entity_poly.entity_id
_entity_poly.type
_entity_poly.pdbx_seq_one_letter_code
_entity_poly.pdbx_strand_id
1 'polypeptide(L)'
;MHTNDRALGTVLPPSPDDVLNKLRDLVSTAYLQQDTAAMHIRAMALIGRLKSLYRAANTATRVNKEATAGARQEMDQSHLNLQNLLYEKRHLEREIEKCRQFASIYQDIPLYTLEEFKRVAPEEARGEDVLSDEHQLMLNRLSFELAERQRLDLKKKELLQQKEELLKESKTKSTTLDSVKVQIDLLMKTASDIQKKVDELVQPIPGPANEPPT
;
A
#
# COMPACT_ATOMS: atom_id res chain seq x y z
N MET A 1 19.11 35.22 4.37
CA MET A 1 18.96 36.68 4.45
C MET A 1 18.38 37.01 5.82
N HIS A 2 19.26 37.26 6.80
CA HIS A 2 18.85 37.71 8.13
C HIS A 2 18.59 39.21 8.03
N THR A 3 17.31 39.59 7.89
CA THR A 3 16.94 41.00 7.97
C THR A 3 17.10 41.43 9.42
N ASN A 4 18.13 42.25 9.59
CA ASN A 4 18.47 43.05 10.74
C ASN A 4 17.22 43.81 11.22
N ASP A 5 16.42 43.19 12.10
CA ASP A 5 15.27 43.81 12.74
C ASP A 5 15.81 44.76 13.81
N ARG A 6 16.26 45.91 13.30
CA ARG A 6 16.72 47.06 14.06
C ARG A 6 15.57 47.43 14.98
N ALA A 7 15.71 47.04 16.25
CA ALA A 7 14.86 47.43 17.37
C ALA A 7 14.24 48.80 17.07
N LEU A 8 12.95 48.77 16.71
CA LEU A 8 12.10 49.95 16.66
C LEU A 8 12.16 50.52 18.07
N GLY A 9 13.14 51.39 18.30
CA GLY A 9 13.39 52.05 19.55
C GLY A 9 12.07 52.66 19.94
N THR A 10 11.45 52.09 20.97
CA THR A 10 10.14 52.50 21.44
C THR A 10 10.31 53.95 21.81
N VAL A 11 9.83 54.86 20.96
CA VAL A 11 9.95 56.31 21.21
C VAL A 11 9.01 56.59 22.35
N LEU A 12 9.50 56.39 23.58
CA LEU A 12 8.77 56.75 24.77
C LEU A 12 8.61 58.28 24.73
N PRO A 13 7.40 58.79 24.94
CA PRO A 13 7.22 60.23 25.07
C PRO A 13 8.08 60.74 26.25
N PRO A 14 8.65 61.95 26.14
CA PRO A 14 9.43 62.52 27.23
C PRO A 14 8.57 62.70 28.49
N SER A 15 9.19 62.50 29.67
CA SER A 15 8.46 62.53 30.95
C SER A 15 7.76 63.89 31.16
N PRO A 16 6.49 63.89 31.61
CA PRO A 16 5.77 65.11 31.98
C PRO A 16 6.21 65.69 33.33
N ASP A 17 7.01 64.97 34.13
CA ASP A 17 7.29 65.30 35.52
C ASP A 17 7.93 66.68 35.69
N ASP A 18 8.84 67.07 34.79
CA ASP A 18 9.45 68.41 34.81
C ASP A 18 8.41 69.52 34.63
N VAL A 19 7.43 69.33 33.73
CA VAL A 19 6.37 70.30 33.46
C VAL A 19 5.38 70.33 34.63
N LEU A 20 5.03 69.17 35.18
CA LEU A 20 4.14 69.05 36.34
C LEU A 20 4.75 69.66 37.60
N ASN A 21 6.04 69.43 37.85
CA ASN A 21 6.77 70.03 38.96
C ASN A 21 6.84 71.55 38.84
N LYS A 22 7.08 72.08 37.63
CA LYS A 22 7.05 73.53 37.37
C LYS A 22 5.65 74.14 37.51
N LEU A 23 4.60 73.43 37.12
CA LEU A 23 3.22 73.85 37.36
C LEU A 23 2.87 73.87 38.85
N ARG A 24 3.36 72.88 39.60
CA ARG A 24 3.18 72.81 41.06
C ARG A 24 3.92 73.94 41.78
N ASP A 25 5.13 74.27 41.32
CA ASP A 25 5.95 75.34 41.89
C ASP A 25 5.28 76.73 41.77
N LEU A 26 4.49 76.97 40.71
CA LEU A 26 3.75 78.22 40.53
C LEU A 26 2.71 78.51 41.64
N VAL A 27 2.33 77.50 42.42
CA VAL A 27 1.37 77.63 43.53
C VAL A 27 2.09 77.79 44.88
N SER A 28 3.43 77.71 44.90
CA SER A 28 4.24 77.86 46.10
C SER A 28 4.23 79.29 46.65
N THR A 29 4.39 79.42 47.97
CA THR A 29 4.46 80.71 48.69
C THR A 29 5.56 81.66 48.17
N ALA A 30 6.54 81.14 47.44
CA ALA A 30 7.62 81.89 46.80
C ALA A 30 7.15 82.93 45.74
N TYR A 31 5.92 82.80 45.23
CA TYR A 31 5.40 83.66 44.15
C TYR A 31 4.27 84.62 44.62
N LEU A 32 4.00 84.70 45.93
CA LEU A 32 2.91 85.50 46.53
C LEU A 32 2.99 87.02 46.26
N GLN A 33 4.15 87.54 45.85
CA GLN A 33 4.38 88.97 45.56
C GLN A 33 4.61 89.27 44.07
N GLN A 34 4.45 88.28 43.18
CA GLN A 34 4.74 88.45 41.76
C GLN A 34 3.53 88.98 40.97
N ASP A 35 3.80 89.69 39.88
CA ASP A 35 2.79 90.18 38.92
C ASP A 35 1.91 89.03 38.39
N THR A 36 0.59 89.16 38.56
CA THR A 36 -0.41 88.16 38.20
C THR A 36 -0.44 87.89 36.70
N ALA A 37 -0.15 88.91 35.86
CA ALA A 37 -0.08 88.76 34.41
C ALA A 37 1.09 87.86 34.00
N ALA A 38 2.27 88.05 34.61
CA ALA A 38 3.45 87.23 34.36
C ALA A 38 3.23 85.76 34.79
N MET A 39 2.53 85.53 35.91
CA MET A 39 2.18 84.18 36.38
C MET A 39 1.25 83.46 35.40
N HIS A 40 0.21 84.16 34.91
CA HIS A 40 -0.71 83.59 33.91
C HIS A 40 -0.01 83.22 32.60
N ILE A 41 0.91 84.07 32.11
CA ILE A 41 1.68 83.77 30.90
C ILE A 41 2.53 82.50 31.10
N ARG A 42 3.20 82.38 32.24
CA ARG A 42 4.03 81.20 32.57
C ARG A 42 3.18 79.93 32.71
N ALA A 43 2.04 80.00 33.39
CA ALA A 43 1.11 78.88 33.54
C ALA A 43 0.57 78.41 32.18
N MET A 44 0.15 79.33 31.32
CA MET A 44 -0.34 79.02 29.97
C MET A 44 0.72 78.37 29.10
N ALA A 45 1.98 78.82 29.19
CA ALA A 45 3.11 78.20 28.48
C ALA A 45 3.36 76.75 28.94
N LEU A 46 3.32 76.50 30.26
CA LEU A 46 3.48 75.15 30.82
C LEU A 46 2.31 74.22 30.46
N ILE A 47 1.07 74.71 30.49
CA ILE A 47 -0.11 73.96 30.03
C ILE A 47 -0.01 73.66 28.53
N GLY A 48 0.47 74.61 27.72
CA GLY A 48 0.75 74.40 26.30
C GLY A 48 1.74 73.25 26.06
N ARG A 49 2.84 73.24 26.83
CA ARG A 49 3.84 72.16 26.81
C ARG A 49 3.27 70.82 27.29
N LEU A 50 2.42 70.81 28.32
CA LEU A 50 1.76 69.59 28.78
C LEU A 50 0.82 69.02 27.69
N LYS A 51 0.06 69.88 27.01
CA LYS A 51 -0.80 69.47 25.88
C LYS A 51 0.01 68.91 24.70
N SER A 52 1.20 69.45 24.42
CA SER A 52 2.07 68.88 23.38
C SER A 52 2.62 67.51 23.78
N LEU A 53 3.02 67.32 25.05
CA LEU A 53 3.46 66.03 25.58
C LEU A 53 2.34 64.98 25.51
N TYR A 54 1.11 65.37 25.88
CA TYR A 54 -0.06 64.50 25.78
C TYR A 54 -0.33 64.05 24.32
N ARG A 55 -0.26 64.99 23.36
CA ARG A 55 -0.38 64.64 21.93
C ARG A 55 0.74 63.71 21.47
N ALA A 56 1.98 63.95 21.90
CA ALA A 56 3.12 63.09 21.56
C ALA A 56 2.92 61.67 22.13
N ALA A 57 2.46 61.53 23.36
CA ALA A 57 2.18 60.25 24.00
C ALA A 57 1.06 59.46 23.27
N ASN A 58 -0.01 60.14 22.89
CA ASN A 58 -1.10 59.51 22.12
C ASN A 58 -0.64 59.07 20.73
N THR A 59 0.15 59.90 20.04
CA THR A 59 0.73 59.53 18.74
C THR A 59 1.66 58.32 18.88
N ALA A 60 2.56 58.31 19.87
CA ALA A 60 3.44 57.17 20.12
C ALA A 60 2.66 55.89 20.42
N THR A 61 1.60 55.98 21.23
CA THR A 61 0.70 54.85 21.52
C THR A 61 0.03 54.32 20.26
N ARG A 62 -0.47 55.21 19.39
CA ARG A 62 -1.10 54.83 18.12
C ARG A 62 -0.12 54.12 17.19
N VAL A 63 1.09 54.67 17.03
CA VAL A 63 2.15 54.09 16.19
C VAL A 63 2.53 52.69 16.71
N ASN A 64 2.71 52.52 18.02
CA ASN A 64 3.05 51.22 18.58
C ASN A 64 1.92 50.19 18.41
N LYS A 65 0.66 50.63 18.52
CA LYS A 65 -0.50 49.77 18.24
C LYS A 65 -0.56 49.34 16.78
N GLU A 66 -0.37 50.26 15.84
CA GLU A 66 -0.33 49.98 14.41
C GLU A 66 0.82 49.02 14.06
N ALA A 67 2.03 49.27 14.59
CA ALA A 67 3.18 48.40 14.39
C ALA A 67 2.96 46.98 14.95
N THR A 68 2.43 46.86 16.17
CA THR A 68 2.14 45.56 16.78
C THR A 68 1.03 44.82 16.02
N ALA A 69 0.00 45.53 15.55
CA ALA A 69 -1.06 44.95 14.74
C ALA A 69 -0.53 44.44 13.39
N GLY A 70 0.36 45.19 12.73
CA GLY A 70 1.03 44.76 11.50
C GLY A 70 1.86 43.49 11.70
N ALA A 71 2.72 43.47 12.72
CA ALA A 71 3.52 42.28 13.05
C ALA A 71 2.64 41.06 13.38
N ARG A 72 1.53 41.26 14.10
CA ARG A 72 0.56 40.20 14.39
C ARG A 72 -0.11 39.67 13.11
N GLN A 73 -0.48 40.55 12.18
CA GLN A 73 -1.08 40.15 10.92
C GLN A 73 -0.11 39.33 10.05
N GLU A 74 1.16 39.73 9.98
CA GLU A 74 2.20 38.98 9.26
C GLU A 74 2.45 37.59 9.86
N MET A 75 2.46 37.51 11.20
CA MET A 75 2.53 36.23 11.93
C MET A 75 1.32 35.34 11.63
N ASP A 76 0.10 35.89 11.70
CA ASP A 76 -1.15 35.16 11.44
C ASP A 76 -1.17 34.62 10.00
N GLN A 77 -0.73 35.42 9.02
CA GLN A 77 -0.64 35.00 7.61
C GLN A 77 0.40 33.88 7.43
N SER A 78 1.56 33.99 8.07
CA SER A 78 2.60 32.95 8.02
C SER A 78 2.11 31.66 8.65
N HIS A 79 1.38 31.74 9.77
CA HIS A 79 0.78 30.58 10.42
C HIS A 79 -0.27 29.91 9.52
N LEU A 80 -1.12 30.68 8.83
CA LEU A 80 -2.08 30.12 7.87
C LEU A 80 -1.37 29.37 6.73
N ASN A 81 -0.31 29.94 6.17
CA ASN A 81 0.50 29.30 5.12
C ASN A 81 1.12 27.98 5.62
N LEU A 82 1.63 27.97 6.85
CA LEU A 82 2.14 26.75 7.47
C LEU A 82 1.06 25.67 7.60
N GLN A 83 -0.15 26.03 8.03
CA GLN A 83 -1.26 25.07 8.13
C GLN A 83 -1.64 24.49 6.76
N ASN A 84 -1.64 25.29 5.71
CA ASN A 84 -1.88 24.83 4.34
C ASN A 84 -0.83 23.78 3.91
N LEU A 85 0.46 24.08 4.13
CA LEU A 85 1.56 23.14 3.81
C LEU A 85 1.49 21.86 4.64
N LEU A 86 1.13 21.95 5.93
CA LEU A 86 0.94 20.77 6.77
C LEU A 86 -0.23 19.91 6.30
N TYR A 87 -1.31 20.53 5.81
CA TYR A 87 -2.42 19.80 5.21
C TYR A 87 -1.99 19.07 3.94
N GLU A 88 -1.31 19.76 3.03
CA GLU A 88 -0.78 19.19 1.79
C GLU A 88 0.18 18.03 2.06
N LYS A 89 1.13 18.20 2.98
CA LYS A 89 2.04 17.13 3.43
C LYS A 89 1.26 15.90 3.88
N ARG A 90 0.27 16.07 4.77
CA ARG A 90 -0.54 14.93 5.26
C ARG A 90 -1.36 14.30 4.13
N HIS A 91 -1.83 15.07 3.16
CA HIS A 91 -2.53 14.55 2.00
C HIS A 91 -1.62 13.65 1.17
N LEU A 92 -0.44 14.16 0.80
CA LEU A 92 0.55 13.41 0.03
C LEU A 92 1.03 12.16 0.78
N GLU A 93 1.26 12.24 2.09
CA GLU A 93 1.62 11.08 2.91
C GLU A 93 0.55 9.98 2.85
N ARG A 94 -0.74 10.34 2.91
CA ARG A 94 -1.84 9.38 2.76
C ARG A 94 -1.91 8.79 1.36
N GLU A 95 -1.68 9.58 0.32
CA GLU A 95 -1.66 9.08 -1.05
C GLU A 95 -0.48 8.14 -1.31
N ILE A 96 0.71 8.48 -0.82
CA ILE A 96 1.89 7.62 -0.88
C ILE A 96 1.61 6.29 -0.18
N GLU A 97 1.03 6.33 1.02
CA GLU A 97 0.68 5.12 1.77
C GLU A 97 -0.35 4.27 1.02
N LYS A 98 -1.37 4.90 0.42
CA LYS A 98 -2.34 4.21 -0.44
C LYS A 98 -1.67 3.53 -1.64
N CYS A 99 -0.71 4.20 -2.28
CA CYS A 99 0.05 3.63 -3.38
C CYS A 99 0.97 2.48 -2.92
N ARG A 100 1.57 2.57 -1.72
CA ARG A 100 2.41 1.51 -1.14
C ARG A 100 1.61 0.27 -0.74
N GLN A 101 0.38 0.47 -0.28
CA GLN A 101 -0.55 -0.61 0.04
C GLN A 101 -1.10 -1.32 -1.21
N PHE A 102 -0.69 -0.90 -2.42
CA PHE A 102 -0.98 -1.66 -3.62
C PHE A 102 -0.26 -3.01 -3.59
N ALA A 103 -0.96 -4.02 -3.09
CA ALA A 103 -0.53 -5.41 -3.18
C ALA A 103 -0.94 -5.95 -4.56
N SER A 104 0.04 -6.39 -5.34
CA SER A 104 -0.21 -7.05 -6.60
C SER A 104 -0.11 -8.56 -6.43
N ILE A 105 -1.05 -9.28 -7.05
CA ILE A 105 -1.21 -10.74 -6.92
C ILE A 105 0.09 -11.49 -7.27
N TYR A 106 0.96 -10.93 -8.13
CA TYR A 106 2.21 -11.59 -8.51
C TYR A 106 3.16 -11.87 -7.34
N GLN A 107 3.05 -11.13 -6.23
CA GLN A 107 3.89 -11.30 -5.04
C GLN A 107 3.58 -12.60 -4.29
N ASP A 108 2.36 -13.12 -4.42
CA ASP A 108 1.90 -14.32 -3.72
C ASP A 108 1.99 -15.60 -4.59
N ILE A 109 2.45 -15.48 -5.83
CA ILE A 109 2.55 -16.62 -6.75
C ILE A 109 3.80 -17.43 -6.39
N PRO A 110 3.68 -18.75 -6.16
CA PRO A 110 4.86 -19.60 -6.03
C PRO A 110 5.57 -19.66 -7.39
N LEU A 111 6.76 -19.08 -7.44
CA LEU A 111 7.65 -19.06 -8.61
C LEU A 111 8.82 -20.00 -8.38
N TYR A 112 9.40 -20.51 -9.47
CA TYR A 112 10.71 -21.15 -9.43
C TYR A 112 11.75 -20.26 -8.74
N THR A 113 12.64 -20.88 -7.99
CA THR A 113 13.77 -20.19 -7.37
C THR A 113 14.68 -19.58 -8.44
N LEU A 114 15.49 -18.58 -8.07
CA LEU A 114 16.38 -17.93 -9.03
C LEU A 114 17.38 -18.91 -9.66
N GLU A 115 17.84 -19.91 -8.91
CA GLU A 115 18.78 -20.91 -9.42
C GLU A 115 18.10 -21.85 -10.43
N GLU A 116 16.90 -22.32 -10.12
CA GLU A 116 16.11 -23.16 -11.02
C GLU A 116 15.75 -22.41 -12.29
N PHE A 117 15.34 -21.14 -12.17
CA PHE A 117 15.05 -20.28 -13.30
C PHE A 117 16.27 -20.12 -14.20
N LYS A 118 17.45 -19.79 -13.66
CA LYS A 118 18.67 -19.65 -14.46
C LYS A 118 19.06 -20.93 -15.21
N ARG A 119 18.77 -22.09 -14.62
CA ARG A 119 19.09 -23.41 -15.20
C ARG A 119 18.11 -23.82 -16.30
N VAL A 120 16.82 -23.59 -16.10
CA VAL A 120 15.74 -24.18 -16.92
C VAL A 120 15.13 -23.17 -17.90
N ALA A 121 15.24 -21.88 -17.63
CA ALA A 121 14.68 -20.85 -18.52
C ALA A 121 15.46 -20.76 -19.85
N PRO A 122 14.77 -20.40 -20.95
CA PRO A 122 15.39 -20.14 -22.25
C PRO A 122 16.49 -19.07 -22.18
N GLU A 123 17.47 -19.13 -23.11
CA GLU A 123 18.60 -18.19 -23.13
C GLU A 123 18.17 -16.74 -23.31
N GLU A 124 17.11 -16.52 -24.07
CA GLU A 124 16.52 -15.21 -24.32
C GLU A 124 15.98 -14.57 -23.04
N ALA A 125 15.56 -15.38 -22.06
CA ALA A 125 15.00 -14.92 -20.80
C ALA A 125 16.06 -14.70 -19.70
N ARG A 126 17.32 -15.10 -19.93
CA ARG A 126 18.42 -15.06 -18.95
C ARG A 126 19.67 -14.30 -19.42
N GLY A 127 19.54 -13.44 -20.43
CA GLY A 127 20.64 -12.59 -20.88
C GLY A 127 21.22 -11.72 -19.74
N GLU A 128 22.50 -11.36 -19.83
CA GLU A 128 23.17 -10.53 -18.80
C GLU A 128 22.44 -9.20 -18.57
N ASP A 129 21.95 -8.58 -19.64
CA ASP A 129 21.20 -7.33 -19.60
C ASP A 129 19.93 -7.47 -18.74
N VAL A 130 19.22 -8.58 -18.88
CA VAL A 130 18.00 -8.90 -18.13
C VAL A 130 18.32 -9.23 -16.68
N LEU A 131 19.42 -9.94 -16.43
CA LEU A 131 19.84 -10.30 -15.06
C LEU A 131 20.26 -9.08 -14.24
N SER A 132 20.68 -8.00 -14.92
CA SER A 132 21.08 -6.75 -14.27
C SER A 132 19.89 -5.87 -13.85
N ASP A 133 18.73 -6.01 -14.51
CA ASP A 133 17.50 -5.27 -14.21
C ASP A 133 16.51 -6.16 -13.45
N GLU A 134 16.31 -5.86 -12.16
CA GLU A 134 15.39 -6.61 -11.29
C GLU A 134 13.95 -6.66 -11.81
N HIS A 135 13.48 -5.58 -12.44
CA HIS A 135 12.11 -5.52 -12.95
C HIS A 135 11.94 -6.44 -14.17
N GLN A 136 12.88 -6.36 -15.12
CA GLN A 136 12.89 -7.22 -16.30
C GLN A 136 13.06 -8.70 -15.92
N LEU A 137 13.94 -8.98 -14.94
CA LEU A 137 14.09 -10.31 -14.38
C LEU A 137 12.76 -10.85 -13.82
N MET A 138 12.02 -10.04 -13.05
CA MET A 138 10.72 -10.46 -12.51
C MET A 138 9.70 -10.73 -13.62
N LEU A 139 9.61 -9.87 -14.64
CA LEU A 139 8.71 -10.07 -15.77
C LEU A 139 9.02 -11.37 -16.54
N ASN A 140 10.29 -11.66 -16.77
CA ASN A 140 10.70 -12.88 -17.45
C ASN A 140 10.43 -14.13 -16.60
N ARG A 141 10.64 -14.05 -15.28
CA ARG A 141 10.27 -15.13 -14.34
C ARG A 141 8.77 -15.43 -14.37
N LEU A 142 7.93 -14.39 -14.35
CA LEU A 142 6.48 -14.54 -14.43
C LEU A 142 6.03 -15.12 -15.79
N SER A 143 6.64 -14.65 -16.88
CA SER A 143 6.33 -15.13 -18.23
C SER A 143 6.71 -16.60 -18.41
N PHE A 144 7.87 -17.00 -17.87
CA PHE A 144 8.30 -18.39 -17.86
C PHE A 144 7.36 -19.28 -17.04
N GLU A 145 6.99 -18.85 -15.83
CA GLU A 145 6.03 -19.59 -14.99
C GLU A 145 4.69 -19.78 -15.70
N LEU A 146 4.18 -18.74 -16.38
CA LEU A 146 2.95 -18.82 -17.16
C LEU A 146 3.06 -19.86 -18.28
N ALA A 147 4.16 -19.83 -19.04
CA ALA A 147 4.40 -20.78 -20.12
C ALA A 147 4.49 -22.22 -19.60
N GLU A 148 5.20 -22.44 -18.48
CA GLU A 148 5.31 -23.77 -17.87
C GLU A 148 3.96 -24.27 -17.35
N ARG A 149 3.16 -23.42 -16.70
CA ARG A 149 1.81 -23.80 -16.26
C ARG A 149 0.90 -24.17 -17.42
N GLN A 150 0.96 -23.42 -18.52
CA GLN A 150 0.20 -23.74 -19.73
C GLN A 150 0.64 -25.08 -20.34
N ARG A 151 1.95 -25.33 -20.40
CA ARG A 151 2.51 -26.60 -20.89
C ARG A 151 2.07 -27.78 -20.01
N LEU A 152 2.12 -27.63 -18.69
CA LEU A 152 1.70 -28.67 -17.74
C LEU A 152 0.19 -28.92 -17.80
N ASP A 153 -0.64 -27.89 -17.94
CA ASP A 153 -2.08 -28.03 -18.08
C ASP A 153 -2.46 -28.76 -19.39
N LEU A 154 -1.80 -28.41 -20.50
CA LEU A 154 -1.97 -29.13 -21.77
C LEU A 154 -1.58 -30.60 -21.59
N LYS A 155 -0.43 -30.88 -20.97
CA LYS A 155 0.02 -32.25 -20.76
C LYS A 155 -0.91 -33.05 -19.86
N LYS A 156 -1.46 -32.42 -18.82
CA LYS A 156 -2.48 -33.01 -17.96
C LYS A 156 -3.73 -33.38 -18.74
N LYS A 157 -4.22 -32.50 -19.62
CA LYS A 157 -5.38 -32.77 -20.48
C LYS A 157 -5.14 -33.96 -21.41
N GLU A 158 -3.98 -34.01 -22.07
CA GLU A 158 -3.58 -35.16 -22.90
C GLU A 158 -3.58 -36.47 -22.10
N LEU A 159 -2.94 -36.48 -20.92
CA LEU A 159 -2.85 -37.67 -20.07
C LEU A 159 -4.23 -38.11 -19.55
N LEU A 160 -5.12 -37.17 -19.24
CA LEU A 160 -6.50 -37.49 -18.86
C LEU A 160 -7.27 -38.14 -20.01
N GLN A 161 -7.11 -37.63 -21.23
CA GLN A 161 -7.71 -38.21 -22.42
C GLN A 161 -7.18 -39.63 -22.69
N GLN A 162 -5.86 -39.83 -22.60
CA GLN A 162 -5.25 -41.15 -22.75
C GLN A 162 -5.74 -42.14 -21.68
N LYS A 163 -5.86 -41.67 -20.43
CA LYS A 163 -6.42 -42.48 -19.33
C LYS A 163 -7.86 -42.90 -19.63
N GLU A 164 -8.69 -41.99 -20.11
CA GLU A 164 -10.09 -42.27 -20.46
C GLU A 164 -10.21 -43.30 -21.59
N GLU A 165 -9.40 -43.15 -22.64
CA GLU A 165 -9.36 -44.11 -23.75
C GLU A 165 -8.91 -45.50 -23.28
N LEU A 166 -7.85 -45.59 -22.47
CA LEU A 166 -7.39 -46.86 -21.92
C LEU A 166 -8.43 -47.52 -21.00
N LEU A 167 -9.18 -46.74 -20.21
CA LEU A 167 -10.27 -47.27 -19.39
C LEU A 167 -11.40 -47.84 -20.25
N LYS A 168 -11.74 -47.16 -21.35
CA LYS A 168 -12.75 -47.63 -22.31
C LYS A 168 -12.28 -48.91 -23.02
N GLU A 169 -11.03 -48.96 -23.45
CA GLU A 169 -10.43 -50.15 -24.06
C GLU A 169 -10.40 -51.32 -23.06
N SER A 170 -9.99 -51.08 -21.82
CA SER A 170 -9.98 -52.08 -20.75
C SER A 170 -11.38 -52.62 -20.47
N LYS A 171 -12.40 -51.75 -20.44
CA LYS A 171 -13.80 -52.17 -20.24
C LYS A 171 -14.28 -53.03 -21.41
N THR A 172 -13.96 -52.65 -22.63
CA THR A 172 -14.28 -53.43 -23.84
C THR A 172 -13.63 -54.80 -23.78
N LYS A 173 -12.32 -54.86 -23.49
CA LYS A 173 -11.58 -56.12 -23.33
C LYS A 173 -12.16 -57.00 -22.22
N SER A 174 -12.56 -56.43 -21.09
CA SER A 174 -13.24 -57.15 -20.01
C SER A 174 -14.55 -57.78 -20.51
N THR A 175 -15.41 -57.00 -21.18
CA THR A 175 -16.68 -57.54 -21.70
C THR A 175 -16.47 -58.63 -22.75
N THR A 176 -15.44 -58.51 -23.59
CA THR A 176 -15.09 -59.57 -24.55
C THR A 176 -14.58 -60.83 -23.86
N LEU A 177 -13.78 -60.70 -22.81
CA LEU A 177 -13.31 -61.83 -22.01
C LEU A 177 -14.46 -62.55 -21.31
N ASP A 178 -15.40 -61.79 -20.74
CA ASP A 178 -16.61 -62.37 -20.12
C ASP A 178 -17.45 -63.12 -21.16
N SER A 179 -17.59 -62.58 -22.37
CA SER A 179 -18.28 -63.26 -23.47
C SER A 179 -17.57 -64.54 -23.92
N VAL A 180 -16.25 -64.50 -24.10
CA VAL A 180 -15.44 -65.69 -24.45
C VAL A 180 -15.54 -66.76 -23.37
N LYS A 181 -15.49 -66.37 -22.09
CA LYS A 181 -15.68 -67.29 -20.96
C LYS A 181 -17.02 -68.02 -21.05
N VAL A 182 -18.12 -67.30 -21.30
CA VAL A 182 -19.45 -67.91 -21.48
C VAL A 182 -19.48 -68.91 -22.64
N GLN A 183 -18.81 -68.60 -23.76
CA GLN A 183 -18.71 -69.51 -24.91
C GLN A 183 -17.89 -70.78 -24.58
N ILE A 184 -16.79 -70.64 -23.83
CA ILE A 184 -15.98 -71.77 -23.37
C ILE A 184 -16.79 -72.65 -22.42
N ASP A 185 -17.52 -72.07 -21.46
CA ASP A 185 -18.38 -72.82 -20.54
C ASP A 185 -19.47 -73.61 -21.31
N LEU A 186 -20.05 -73.01 -22.35
CA LEU A 186 -21.02 -73.68 -23.22
C LEU A 186 -20.38 -74.82 -24.03
N LEU A 187 -19.19 -74.62 -24.57
CA LEU A 187 -18.45 -75.64 -25.30
C LEU A 187 -18.09 -76.81 -24.39
N MET A 188 -17.59 -76.54 -23.18
CA MET A 188 -17.28 -77.57 -22.17
C MET A 188 -18.52 -78.39 -21.83
N LYS A 189 -19.66 -77.73 -21.60
CA LYS A 189 -20.93 -78.42 -21.32
C LYS A 189 -21.34 -79.32 -22.49
N THR A 190 -21.30 -78.79 -23.71
CA THR A 190 -21.61 -79.55 -24.93
C THR A 190 -20.66 -80.75 -25.11
N ALA A 191 -19.37 -80.55 -24.90
CA ALA A 191 -18.36 -81.60 -24.99
C ALA A 191 -18.56 -82.68 -23.92
N SER A 192 -18.87 -82.31 -22.67
CA SER A 192 -19.23 -83.26 -21.61
C SER A 192 -20.51 -84.03 -21.94
N ASP A 193 -21.51 -83.38 -22.52
CA ASP A 193 -22.76 -84.05 -22.92
C ASP A 193 -22.52 -85.02 -24.10
N ILE A 194 -21.66 -84.67 -25.06
CA ILE A 194 -21.23 -85.58 -26.14
C ILE A 194 -20.41 -86.74 -25.57
N GLN A 195 -19.47 -86.49 -24.65
CA GLN A 195 -18.67 -87.53 -24.02
C GLN A 195 -19.56 -88.56 -23.32
N LYS A 196 -20.56 -88.12 -22.54
CA LYS A 196 -21.56 -89.02 -21.94
C LYS A 196 -22.28 -89.86 -22.99
N LYS A 197 -22.73 -89.24 -24.09
CA LYS A 197 -23.38 -89.97 -25.20
C LYS A 197 -22.44 -90.97 -25.88
N VAL A 198 -21.16 -90.64 -26.04
CA VAL A 198 -20.16 -91.54 -26.62
C VAL A 198 -19.85 -92.70 -25.66
N ASP A 199 -19.69 -92.44 -24.36
CA ASP A 199 -19.51 -93.48 -23.35
C ASP A 199 -20.74 -94.42 -23.25
N GLU A 200 -21.94 -93.90 -23.47
CA GLU A 200 -23.17 -94.71 -23.59
C GLU A 200 -23.19 -95.57 -24.86
N LEU A 201 -22.56 -95.11 -25.95
CA LEU A 201 -22.52 -95.80 -27.26
C LEU A 201 -21.32 -96.75 -27.40
N VAL A 202 -20.22 -96.51 -26.69
CA VAL A 202 -19.06 -97.40 -26.61
C VAL A 202 -19.32 -98.43 -25.51
N GLN A 203 -19.95 -99.55 -25.87
CA GLN A 203 -20.00 -100.71 -24.99
C GLN A 203 -18.57 -101.23 -24.70
N PRO A 204 -18.28 -101.71 -23.47
CA PRO A 204 -17.01 -102.38 -23.22
C PRO A 204 -16.89 -103.60 -24.14
N ILE A 205 -15.74 -103.75 -24.80
CA ILE A 205 -15.41 -104.94 -25.59
C ILE A 205 -15.64 -106.17 -24.71
N PRO A 206 -16.48 -107.16 -25.11
CA PRO A 206 -16.63 -108.39 -24.36
C PRO A 206 -15.27 -109.11 -24.32
N GLY A 207 -14.70 -109.25 -23.12
CA GLY A 207 -13.61 -110.20 -22.88
C GLY A 207 -14.08 -111.62 -23.22
N PRO A 208 -13.18 -112.51 -23.69
CA PRO A 208 -13.56 -113.83 -24.17
C PRO A 208 -14.23 -114.64 -23.06
N ALA A 209 -15.32 -115.30 -23.44
CA ALA A 209 -16.11 -116.21 -22.60
C ALA A 209 -15.22 -117.28 -21.97
N ASN A 210 -15.30 -117.42 -20.64
CA ASN A 210 -14.84 -118.62 -19.95
C ASN A 210 -16.04 -119.54 -19.74
N GLU A 211 -15.99 -120.70 -20.39
CA GLU A 211 -16.85 -121.85 -20.18
C GLU A 211 -16.73 -122.42 -18.75
N PRO A 212 -17.76 -123.14 -18.25
CA PRO A 212 -17.83 -123.59 -16.87
C PRO A 212 -17.04 -124.88 -16.65
N PRO A 213 -16.73 -125.21 -15.39
CA PRO A 213 -16.69 -126.61 -14.99
C PRO A 213 -17.66 -126.91 -13.85
N THR A 214 -18.27 -128.08 -14.06
CA THR A 214 -18.90 -129.09 -13.20
C THR A 214 -18.92 -128.88 -11.70
#